data_AF-A0A8S0Z681-F1
#
_entry.id   AF-A0A8S0Z681-F1
#
_cell.length_a   1.000
_cell.length_b   1.000
_cell.length_c   1.000
_cell.angle_alpha   90.00
_cell.angle_beta   90.00
_cell.angle_gamma   90.00
#
_symmetry.space_group_name_H-M   'P 1'
#
loop_
_entity.id
_entity.type
_entity.pdbx_description
1 polymer ?
#
loop_
_entity_poly.entity_id
_entity_poly.type
_entity_poly.pdbx_seq_one_letter_code
_entity_poly.pdbx_strand_id
1 'polypeptide(L)'
;MQPNGYDCSQWQNGSSIPRYYYDLKMRTCATFDYFECKVSLNNFISLFECNEHCRVAGYQRINVTKPSVYCRLQPDFGDCHNYHPMFYYDITTRSCKGFSYGGCGGNRNKFENAQKCVAVCSGIVNLMN
;
A
#
# COMPACT_ATOMS: atom_id res chain seq x y z
N MET A 1 8.12 5.79 -0.43
CA MET A 1 7.59 4.81 -1.41
C MET A 1 7.45 3.50 -0.67
N GLN A 2 6.20 3.09 -0.46
CA GLN A 2 5.83 2.27 0.69
C GLN A 2 5.97 0.78 0.40
N PRO A 3 6.86 0.09 1.12
CA PRO A 3 6.61 -1.31 1.38
C PRO A 3 5.24 -1.47 2.01
N ASN A 4 4.56 -2.56 1.64
CA ASN A 4 3.24 -2.88 2.15
C ASN A 4 3.29 -3.45 3.59
N GLY A 5 4.29 -3.05 4.37
CA GLY A 5 4.31 -3.24 5.81
C GLY A 5 3.66 -2.03 6.46
N TYR A 6 2.80 -2.26 7.44
CA TYR A 6 2.50 -1.22 8.41
C TYR A 6 3.81 -0.61 8.92
N ASP A 7 3.76 0.64 9.39
CA ASP A 7 4.81 1.14 10.27
C ASP A 7 4.88 0.22 11.49
N CYS A 8 5.86 -0.68 11.49
CA CYS A 8 6.11 -1.66 12.54
C CYS A 8 7.19 -1.14 13.51
N SER A 9 7.42 0.18 13.56
CA SER A 9 8.32 0.85 14.51
C SER A 9 8.00 0.60 15.99
N GLN A 10 6.85 -0.01 16.29
CA GLN A 10 6.50 -0.47 17.65
C GLN A 10 7.10 -1.84 18.01
N TRP A 11 7.70 -2.57 17.07
CA TRP A 11 8.41 -3.84 17.32
C TRP A 11 9.92 -3.62 17.30
N GLN A 12 10.43 -2.84 18.26
CA GLN A 12 11.85 -2.44 18.33
C GLN A 12 12.83 -3.55 18.75
N ASN A 13 12.36 -4.80 18.91
CA ASN A 13 13.17 -5.94 19.38
C ASN A 13 13.42 -7.04 18.33
N GLY A 14 12.98 -6.86 17.08
CA GLY A 14 13.15 -7.84 16.00
C GLY A 14 14.23 -7.45 15.00
N SER A 15 14.99 -8.43 14.49
CA SER A 15 15.86 -8.24 13.32
C SER A 15 15.01 -7.89 12.09
N SER A 16 15.42 -6.89 11.31
CA SER A 16 14.80 -6.63 10.01
C SER A 16 15.11 -7.77 9.04
N ILE A 17 14.09 -8.22 8.32
CA ILE A 17 14.23 -9.22 7.27
C ILE A 17 14.02 -8.51 5.93
N PRO A 18 14.99 -8.58 4.98
CA PRO A 18 14.79 -8.00 3.66
C PRO A 18 13.68 -8.75 2.93
N ARG A 19 12.70 -8.01 2.41
CA ARG A 19 11.57 -8.51 1.62
C ARG A 19 11.43 -7.71 0.33
N TYR A 20 10.59 -8.20 -0.58
CA TYR A 20 10.32 -7.56 -1.86
C TYR A 20 8.86 -7.14 -1.96
N TYR A 21 8.60 -6.05 -2.67
CA TYR A 21 7.25 -5.62 -3.04
C TYR A 21 7.28 -5.07 -4.46
N TYR A 22 6.16 -5.17 -5.16
CA TYR A 22 5.98 -4.56 -6.47
C TYR A 22 5.63 -3.08 -6.31
N ASP A 23 6.50 -2.21 -6.84
CA ASP A 23 6.29 -0.78 -6.92
C ASP A 23 5.62 -0.41 -8.25
N LEU A 24 4.40 0.09 -8.19
CA LEU A 24 3.62 0.48 -9.37
C LEU A 24 4.16 1.72 -10.10
N LYS A 25 4.89 2.61 -9.39
CA LYS A 25 5.50 3.83 -9.96
C LYS A 25 6.74 3.47 -10.75
N MET A 26 7.61 2.63 -10.18
CA MET A 26 8.82 2.12 -10.84
C MET A 26 8.53 0.98 -11.82
N ARG A 27 7.34 0.37 -11.72
CA ARG A 27 6.93 -0.84 -12.44
C ARG A 27 7.91 -2.00 -12.28
N THR A 28 8.47 -2.15 -11.09
CA THR A 28 9.44 -3.20 -10.78
C THR A 28 9.31 -3.63 -9.33
N CYS A 29 9.87 -4.79 -9.00
CA CYS A 29 10.02 -5.23 -7.62
C CYS A 29 11.17 -4.48 -6.94
N ALA A 30 10.91 -3.93 -5.75
CA ALA A 30 11.86 -3.23 -4.91
C ALA A 30 12.01 -3.92 -3.54
N THR A 31 13.14 -3.70 -2.87
CA THR A 31 13.42 -4.26 -1.54
C THR A 31 12.93 -3.36 -0.41
N PHE A 32 12.66 -3.94 0.76
CA PHE A 32 12.39 -3.21 2.00
C PHE A 32 12.74 -4.02 3.24
N ASP A 33 12.95 -3.32 4.36
CA ASP A 33 13.13 -3.92 5.67
C ASP A 33 11.79 -4.27 6.32
N TYR A 34 11.55 -5.55 6.55
CA TYR A 34 10.33 -6.06 7.17
C TYR A 34 10.57 -6.50 8.62
N PHE A 35 9.70 -6.08 9.54
CA PHE A 35 9.82 -6.32 10.98
C PHE A 35 8.74 -7.28 11.52
N GLU A 36 8.48 -8.39 10.82
CA GLU A 36 7.64 -9.52 11.28
C GLU A 36 6.20 -9.18 11.74
N CYS A 37 5.53 -8.22 11.10
CA CYS A 37 4.17 -7.80 11.46
C CYS A 37 3.06 -8.42 10.57
N LYS A 38 1.87 -7.81 10.48
CA LYS A 38 0.79 -8.37 9.63
C LYS A 38 1.22 -8.33 8.16
N VAL A 39 1.21 -9.50 7.52
CA VAL A 39 1.56 -9.68 6.11
C VAL A 39 0.47 -9.06 5.23
N SER A 40 0.88 -8.22 4.29
CA SER A 40 0.05 -7.81 3.16
C SER A 40 0.40 -8.66 1.93
N LEU A 41 -0.48 -8.69 0.93
CA LEU A 41 -0.28 -9.50 -0.28
C LEU A 41 0.90 -9.05 -1.16
N ASN A 42 1.44 -7.85 -0.92
CA ASN A 42 2.56 -7.30 -1.68
C ASN A 42 3.82 -7.27 -0.80
N ASN A 43 4.16 -8.45 -0.27
CA ASN A 43 5.33 -8.76 0.54
C ASN A 43 5.81 -10.17 0.15
N PHE A 44 6.96 -10.25 -0.50
CA PHE A 44 7.51 -11.48 -1.08
C PHE A 44 8.89 -11.77 -0.48
N ILE A 45 9.23 -13.06 -0.31
CA ILE A 45 10.53 -13.45 0.24
C ILE A 45 11.66 -13.31 -0.78
N SER A 46 11.35 -13.35 -2.08
CA SER A 46 12.34 -13.28 -3.15
C SER A 46 11.92 -12.36 -4.29
N LEU A 47 12.92 -11.83 -4.99
CA LEU A 47 12.72 -11.07 -6.23
C LEU A 47 12.01 -11.91 -7.31
N PHE A 48 12.34 -13.21 -7.38
CA PHE A 48 11.72 -14.15 -8.32
C PHE A 48 10.21 -14.27 -8.07
N GLU A 49 9.82 -14.52 -6.82
CA GLU A 49 8.41 -14.61 -6.43
C GLU A 49 7.66 -13.31 -6.75
N CYS A 50 8.20 -12.16 -6.34
CA CYS A 50 7.58 -10.87 -6.64
C CYS A 50 7.39 -10.66 -8.16
N ASN A 51 8.40 -10.98 -8.96
CA ASN A 51 8.31 -10.84 -10.41
C ASN A 51 7.29 -11.81 -11.02
N GLU A 52 7.27 -13.08 -10.63
CA GLU A 52 6.29 -14.03 -11.18
C GLU A 52 4.86 -13.65 -10.82
N HIS A 53 4.62 -13.13 -9.61
CA HIS A 53 3.29 -12.69 -9.20
C HIS A 53 2.87 -11.33 -9.79
N CYS A 54 3.80 -10.39 -10.02
CA CYS A 54 3.44 -9.01 -10.32
C CYS A 54 3.94 -8.45 -11.66
N ARG A 55 4.90 -9.11 -12.34
CA ARG A 55 5.52 -8.58 -13.57
C ARG A 55 4.49 -8.31 -14.67
N VAL A 56 3.56 -9.25 -14.91
CA VAL A 56 2.50 -9.08 -15.93
C VAL A 56 1.54 -7.95 -15.55
N ALA A 57 1.08 -7.92 -14.29
CA ALA A 57 0.23 -6.84 -13.77
C ALA A 57 0.89 -5.46 -13.93
N GLY A 58 2.21 -5.42 -13.75
CA GLY A 58 3.08 -4.28 -13.98
C GLY A 58 3.10 -3.70 -15.38
N TYR A 59 2.99 -4.57 -16.39
CA TYR A 59 2.95 -4.19 -17.79
C TYR A 59 1.53 -3.88 -18.29
N GLN A 60 0.50 -4.37 -17.57
CA GLN A 60 -0.87 -4.02 -17.89
C GLN A 60 -1.12 -2.53 -17.61
N ARG A 61 -1.94 -1.90 -18.45
CA ARG A 61 -2.49 -0.55 -18.17
C ARG A 61 -3.55 -0.66 -17.07
N ILE A 62 -3.14 -1.02 -15.86
CA ILE A 62 -4.01 -0.98 -14.69
C ILE A 62 -4.52 0.45 -14.56
N ASN A 63 -5.84 0.61 -14.61
CA ASN A 63 -6.45 1.92 -14.41
C ASN A 63 -6.46 2.24 -12.90
N VAL A 64 -5.38 2.87 -12.44
CA VAL A 64 -5.20 3.31 -11.04
C VAL A 64 -6.22 4.34 -10.57
N THR A 65 -7.12 4.82 -11.44
CA THR A 65 -8.24 5.69 -11.06
C THR A 65 -9.53 4.93 -10.76
N LYS A 66 -9.56 3.60 -10.92
CA LYS A 66 -10.72 2.78 -10.55
C LYS A 66 -10.71 2.49 -9.05
N PRO A 67 -11.86 2.62 -8.34
CA PRO A 67 -11.95 2.27 -6.92
C PRO A 67 -11.52 0.84 -6.61
N SER A 68 -11.87 -0.11 -7.49
CA SER A 68 -11.46 -1.51 -7.37
C SER A 68 -9.93 -1.73 -7.38
N VAL A 69 -9.18 -0.74 -7.86
CA VAL A 69 -7.71 -0.72 -7.86
C VAL A 69 -7.21 0.16 -6.72
N TYR A 70 -7.55 1.45 -6.70
CA TYR A 70 -6.90 2.38 -5.76
C TYR A 70 -7.23 2.07 -4.30
N CYS A 71 -8.43 1.56 -3.97
CA CYS A 71 -8.73 1.16 -2.60
C CYS A 71 -7.85 0.01 -2.09
N ARG A 72 -7.14 -0.70 -2.99
CA ARG A 72 -6.20 -1.79 -2.65
C ARG A 72 -4.76 -1.31 -2.51
N LEU A 73 -4.47 -0.06 -2.89
CA LEU A 73 -3.12 0.51 -2.80
C LEU A 73 -2.81 0.88 -1.35
N GLN A 74 -1.54 0.85 -0.97
CA GLN A 74 -1.08 1.44 0.29
C GLN A 74 -1.18 2.98 0.25
N PRO A 75 -1.24 3.67 1.40
CA PRO A 75 -1.40 5.12 1.46
C PRO A 75 -0.13 5.88 1.09
N ASP A 76 0.03 6.32 -0.15
CA ASP A 76 1.25 7.04 -0.54
C ASP A 76 1.34 8.43 0.14
N PHE A 77 2.32 8.57 1.04
CA PHE A 77 2.61 9.78 1.81
C PHE A 77 2.99 10.98 0.93
N GLY A 78 3.36 10.77 -0.33
CA GLY A 78 3.78 11.83 -1.22
C GLY A 78 5.22 12.30 -0.99
N ASP A 79 5.67 13.21 -1.84
CA ASP A 79 7.08 13.62 -1.93
C ASP A 79 7.36 15.01 -1.30
N CYS A 80 6.32 15.67 -0.78
CA CYS A 80 6.40 17.00 -0.16
C CYS A 80 6.38 16.91 1.38
N HIS A 81 6.61 18.05 2.04
CA HIS A 81 6.73 18.16 3.50
C HIS A 81 5.68 19.09 4.12
N ASN A 82 4.54 19.27 3.44
CA ASN A 82 3.40 20.04 3.95
C ASN A 82 2.32 19.05 4.40
N TYR A 83 2.40 18.61 5.66
CA TYR A 83 1.64 17.47 6.14
C TYR A 83 0.17 17.79 6.42
N HIS A 84 -0.72 16.98 5.84
CA HIS A 84 -2.17 17.04 6.03
C HIS A 84 -2.71 15.71 6.55
N PRO A 85 -3.57 15.72 7.59
CA PRO A 85 -4.25 14.51 8.02
C PRO A 85 -5.22 14.04 6.93
N MET A 86 -5.04 12.82 6.47
CA MET A 86 -5.87 12.18 5.46
C MET A 86 -6.23 10.77 5.88
N PHE A 87 -7.17 10.14 5.18
CA PHE A 87 -7.62 8.78 5.40
C PHE A 87 -7.33 7.90 4.19
N TYR A 88 -7.03 6.63 4.42
CA TYR A 88 -6.91 5.62 3.39
C TYR A 88 -7.71 4.37 3.78
N TYR A 89 -8.14 3.60 2.79
CA TYR A 89 -8.77 2.31 3.04
C TYR A 89 -7.71 1.23 3.20
N ASP A 90 -7.73 0.61 4.36
CA ASP A 90 -6.92 -0.54 4.69
C ASP A 90 -7.69 -1.81 4.38
N ILE A 91 -7.34 -2.46 3.27
CA ILE A 91 -8.05 -3.66 2.83
C ILE A 91 -7.81 -4.88 3.73
N THR A 92 -6.70 -4.91 4.46
CA THR A 92 -6.36 -6.00 5.38
C THR A 92 -7.29 -5.98 6.58
N THR A 93 -7.50 -4.80 7.17
CA THR A 93 -8.45 -4.64 8.29
C THR A 93 -9.86 -4.25 7.85
N ARG A 94 -10.08 -4.04 6.55
CA ARG A 94 -11.33 -3.58 5.94
C ARG A 94 -11.87 -2.31 6.62
N SER A 95 -10.97 -1.37 6.90
CA SER A 95 -11.31 -0.15 7.64
C SER A 95 -10.54 1.05 7.12
N CYS A 96 -11.09 2.24 7.33
CA CYS A 96 -10.42 3.49 6.97
C CYS A 96 -9.51 3.95 8.12
N LYS A 97 -8.25 4.24 7.82
CA LYS A 97 -7.23 4.65 8.79
C LYS A 97 -6.64 6.00 8.42
N GLY A 98 -6.24 6.76 9.44
CA GLY A 98 -5.58 8.06 9.26
C GLY A 98 -4.11 7.90 8.85
N PHE A 99 -3.59 8.83 8.05
CA PHE A 99 -2.18 8.96 7.71
C PHE A 99 -1.81 10.42 7.41
N SER A 100 -0.51 10.74 7.45
CA SER A 100 0.01 12.10 7.26
C SER A 100 0.49 12.33 5.81
N TYR A 101 -0.35 12.90 4.95
CA TYR A 101 0.00 13.15 3.54
C TYR A 101 0.84 14.42 3.39
N GLY A 102 2.00 14.34 2.76
CA GLY A 102 2.95 15.43 2.58
C GLY A 102 2.52 16.56 1.65
N GLY A 103 1.33 16.49 1.06
CA GLY A 103 0.71 17.61 0.34
C GLY A 103 0.94 17.65 -1.18
N CYS A 104 1.77 16.76 -1.74
CA CYS A 104 1.90 16.61 -3.19
C CYS A 104 2.18 15.15 -3.59
N GLY A 105 1.92 14.81 -4.86
CA GLY A 105 2.06 13.44 -5.36
C GLY A 105 1.09 12.47 -4.67
N GLY A 106 1.56 11.28 -4.35
CA GLY A 106 0.72 10.26 -3.73
C GLY A 106 -0.16 9.52 -4.72
N ASN A 107 -1.09 8.72 -4.18
CA ASN A 107 -2.08 7.99 -4.96
C ASN A 107 -3.53 8.36 -4.53
N ARG A 108 -4.51 7.65 -5.12
CA ARG A 108 -5.95 7.88 -4.93
C ARG A 108 -6.56 7.17 -3.72
N ASN A 109 -5.81 6.33 -3.00
CA ASN A 109 -6.24 5.83 -1.70
C ASN A 109 -6.04 6.90 -0.61
N LYS A 110 -6.67 8.05 -0.81
CA LYS A 110 -6.48 9.25 0.01
C LYS A 110 -7.77 10.04 0.02
N PHE A 111 -8.34 10.23 1.21
CA PHE A 111 -9.62 10.87 1.43
C PHE A 111 -9.52 11.88 2.57
N GLU A 112 -10.27 12.98 2.46
CA GLU A 112 -10.28 14.05 3.47
C GLU A 112 -10.89 13.60 4.81
N ASN A 113 -11.73 12.56 4.81
CA ASN A 113 -12.35 12.03 6.02
C ASN A 113 -12.70 10.54 5.88
N ALA A 114 -12.93 9.90 7.03
CA ALA A 114 -13.27 8.48 7.12
C ALA A 114 -14.59 8.13 6.40
N GLN A 115 -15.59 9.01 6.43
CA GLN A 115 -16.90 8.78 5.82
C GLN A 115 -16.78 8.66 4.30
N LYS A 116 -16.03 9.56 3.64
CA LYS A 116 -15.74 9.49 2.20
C LYS A 116 -14.99 8.21 1.85
N CYS A 117 -13.99 7.85 2.65
CA CYS A 117 -13.24 6.61 2.47
C CYS A 117 -14.15 5.36 2.54
N VAL A 118 -14.99 5.26 3.57
CA VAL A 118 -15.93 4.14 3.75
C VAL A 118 -16.93 4.08 2.59
N ALA A 119 -17.52 5.22 2.22
CA ALA A 119 -18.50 5.30 1.14
C ALA A 119 -17.94 4.79 -0.20
N VAL A 120 -16.65 5.01 -0.46
CA VAL A 120 -16.00 4.62 -1.71
C VAL A 120 -15.44 3.19 -1.67
N CYS A 121 -14.86 2.77 -0.55
CA CYS A 121 -14.02 1.58 -0.51
C CYS A 121 -14.55 0.41 0.34
N SER A 122 -15.59 0.58 1.16
CA SER A 122 -16.06 -0.47 2.09
C SER A 122 -16.53 -1.77 1.42
N GLY A 123 -17.01 -1.70 0.18
CA GLY A 123 -17.36 -2.89 -0.61
C GLY A 123 -16.17 -3.62 -1.23
N ILE A 124 -14.96 -3.06 -1.14
CA ILE A 124 -13.75 -3.67 -1.71
C ILE A 124 -13.18 -4.66 -0.69
N VAL A 125 -13.29 -5.94 -1.01
CA VAL A 125 -12.72 -7.06 -0.25
C VAL A 125 -11.57 -7.71 -0.99
N ASN A 126 -10.67 -8.40 -0.28
CA ASN A 126 -9.69 -9.29 -0.93
C ASN A 126 -10.45 -10.36 -1.73
N LEU A 127 -10.23 -10.42 -3.04
CA LEU A 127 -10.80 -11.43 -3.94
C LEU A 127 -9.99 -12.73 -3.84
N MET A 128 -9.85 -13.27 -2.63
CA MET A 128 -9.31 -14.60 -2.41
C MET A 128 -10.46 -15.53 -2.03
N ASN A 129 -11.23 -15.93 -3.05
CA ASN A 129 -12.02 -17.15 -3.08
C ASN A 129 -11.52 -17.97 -4.27
#